data_AF-A0A6G3XZU3-F1
#
_entry.id   AF-A0A6G3XZU3-F1
#
_cell.length_a   1.000
_cell.length_b   1.000
_cell.length_c   1.000
_cell.angle_alpha   90.00
_cell.angle_beta   90.00
_cell.angle_gamma   90.00
#
_symmetry.space_group_name_H-M   'P 1'
#
loop_
_entity.id
_entity.type
_entity.pdbx_description
1 polymer ?
#
loop_
_entity_poly.entity_id
_entity_poly.type
_entity_poly.pdbx_seq_one_letter_code
_entity_poly.pdbx_strand_id
1 'polypeptide(L)'
;PALVIPLKVATARQGPLTEAVNYYPSGHTATAAVAYGATALVLLALPRPAWLREASWPRAWMMPAAAILLTTATGIGLVLHGYHWPLDVLASWCLGPWVLAPL
;
A
#
# COMPACT_ATOMS: atom_id res chain seq x y z
N PRO A 1 7.49 3.25 9.27
CA PRO A 1 7.41 3.11 10.76
C PRO A 1 7.02 4.41 11.46
N ALA A 2 7.68 5.53 11.11
CA ALA A 2 7.48 6.84 11.74
C ALA A 2 6.03 7.38 11.74
N LEU A 3 5.19 6.98 10.78
CA LEU A 3 3.78 7.39 10.71
C LEU A 3 2.83 6.36 11.32
N VAL A 4 3.01 5.08 10.96
CA VAL A 4 2.10 3.99 11.33
C VAL A 4 2.19 3.63 12.82
N ILE A 5 3.39 3.59 13.40
CA ILE A 5 3.55 3.18 14.81
C ILE A 5 2.95 4.23 15.77
N PRO A 6 3.20 5.55 15.62
CA PRO A 6 2.57 6.53 16.49
C PRO A 6 1.03 6.49 16.43
N LEU A 7 0.45 6.33 15.23
CA LEU A 7 -1.01 6.22 15.07
C LEU A 7 -1.57 4.95 15.74
N LYS A 8 -0.84 3.84 15.65
CA LYS A 8 -1.18 2.59 16.33
C LYS A 8 -1.24 2.78 17.84
N VAL A 9 -0.17 3.33 18.43
CA VAL A 9 -0.08 3.57 19.87
C VAL A 9 -1.14 4.58 20.32
N ALA A 10 -1.37 5.66 19.55
CA ALA A 10 -2.33 6.71 19.90
C ALA A 10 -3.78 6.22 19.87
N THR A 11 -4.12 5.30 18.98
CA THR A 11 -5.50 4.78 18.85
C THR A 11 -5.75 3.54 19.68
N ALA A 12 -4.71 2.76 20.00
CA ALA A 12 -4.79 1.49 20.72
C ALA A 12 -5.92 0.57 20.21
N ARG A 13 -6.23 0.63 18.91
CA ARG A 13 -7.41 -0.04 18.36
C ARG A 13 -7.29 -1.55 18.45
N GLN A 14 -8.30 -2.20 19.02
CA GLN A 14 -8.41 -3.65 19.11
C GLN A 14 -8.68 -4.30 17.72
N GLY A 15 -8.11 -5.48 17.50
CA GLY A 15 -8.36 -6.29 16.31
C GLY A 15 -9.74 -6.99 16.31
N PRO A 16 -10.20 -7.54 15.17
CA PRO A 16 -11.55 -8.12 15.07
C PRO A 16 -11.81 -9.37 15.91
N LEU A 17 -10.87 -10.33 15.92
CA LEU A 17 -11.03 -11.65 16.55
C LEU A 17 -9.96 -11.91 17.62
N THR A 18 -9.52 -10.86 18.30
CA THR A 18 -8.43 -10.91 19.27
C THR A 18 -8.57 -9.78 20.29
N GLU A 19 -8.01 -9.96 21.49
CA GLU A 19 -7.88 -8.90 22.50
C GLU A 19 -6.66 -8.00 22.25
N ALA A 20 -5.81 -8.35 21.29
CA ALA A 20 -4.65 -7.54 20.94
C ALA A 20 -5.07 -6.17 20.36
N VAL A 21 -4.30 -5.14 20.72
CA VAL A 21 -4.49 -3.75 20.30
C VAL A 21 -3.47 -3.33 19.23
N ASN A 22 -3.51 -2.06 18.81
CA ASN A 22 -2.61 -1.46 17.82
C ASN A 22 -2.86 -1.95 16.37
N TYR A 23 -4.11 -2.20 16.00
CA TYR A 23 -4.50 -2.65 14.66
C TYR A 23 -4.68 -1.51 13.65
N TYR A 24 -4.88 -0.27 14.08
CA TYR A 24 -5.11 0.88 13.20
C TYR A 24 -3.90 1.83 13.14
N PRO A 25 -3.44 2.24 11.94
CA PRO A 25 -3.78 1.69 10.63
C PRO A 25 -3.06 0.35 10.35
N SER A 26 -3.49 -0.40 9.34
CA SER A 26 -2.88 -1.69 8.99
C SER A 26 -1.42 -1.56 8.52
N GLY A 27 -0.50 -2.22 9.22
CA GLY A 27 0.92 -2.21 8.86
C GLY A 27 1.23 -2.96 7.55
N HIS A 28 0.51 -4.05 7.28
CA HIS A 28 0.67 -4.84 6.06
C HIS A 28 0.23 -4.05 4.83
N THR A 29 -0.97 -3.43 4.89
CA THR A 29 -1.45 -2.58 3.80
C THR A 29 -0.54 -1.36 3.59
N ALA A 30 -0.09 -0.72 4.66
CA ALA A 30 0.84 0.42 4.55
C ALA A 30 2.18 0.02 3.89
N THR A 31 2.74 -1.13 4.29
CA THR A 31 3.99 -1.64 3.70
C THR A 31 3.80 -2.02 2.24
N ALA A 32 2.71 -2.72 1.90
CA ALA A 32 2.38 -3.08 0.53
C ALA A 32 2.22 -1.85 -0.36
N ALA A 33 1.47 -0.84 0.09
CA ALA A 33 1.27 0.41 -0.64
C ALA A 33 2.59 1.11 -0.96
N VAL A 34 3.47 1.24 0.04
CA VAL A 34 4.79 1.89 -0.14
C VAL A 34 5.71 1.05 -1.02
N ALA A 35 5.82 -0.26 -0.78
CA ALA A 35 6.73 -1.13 -1.52
C ALA A 35 6.34 -1.24 -2.99
N TYR A 36 5.07 -1.57 -3.27
CA TYR A 36 4.60 -1.71 -4.65
C TYR A 36 4.50 -0.36 -5.35
N GLY A 37 4.02 0.69 -4.65
CA GLY A 37 3.93 2.04 -5.20
C GLY A 37 5.29 2.62 -5.56
N ALA A 38 6.26 2.57 -4.64
CA ALA A 38 7.62 3.04 -4.92
C ALA A 38 8.28 2.24 -6.05
N THR A 39 8.09 0.92 -6.09
CA THR A 39 8.58 0.09 -7.20
C THR A 39 7.97 0.53 -8.53
N ALA A 40 6.66 0.79 -8.58
CA ALA A 40 6.00 1.29 -9.77
C ALA A 40 6.54 2.66 -10.21
N LEU A 41 6.75 3.59 -9.27
CA LEU A 41 7.32 4.92 -9.56
C LEU A 41 8.76 4.83 -10.08
N VAL A 42 9.61 4.02 -9.45
CA VAL A 42 10.99 3.79 -9.90
C VAL A 42 11.02 3.19 -11.31
N LEU A 43 10.21 2.16 -11.58
CA LEU A 43 10.13 1.55 -12.92
C LEU A 43 9.56 2.49 -13.98
N LEU A 44 8.75 3.47 -13.59
CA LEU A 44 8.28 4.54 -14.46
C LEU A 44 9.35 5.59 -14.74
N ALA A 45 10.18 5.92 -13.76
CA ALA A 45 11.22 6.94 -13.87
C ALA A 45 12.47 6.45 -14.62
N LEU A 46 12.74 5.14 -14.66
CA LEU A 46 13.92 4.60 -15.33
C LEU A 46 13.88 4.78 -16.86
N PRO A 47 15.00 5.16 -17.50
CA PRO A 47 15.08 5.29 -18.95
C PRO A 47 14.78 3.96 -19.63
N ARG A 48 13.82 3.96 -20.58
CA ARG A 48 13.51 2.74 -21.33
C ARG A 48 14.52 2.52 -22.46
N PRO A 49 14.94 1.26 -22.70
CA PRO A 49 15.72 0.88 -23.88
C PRO A 49 15.02 1.34 -25.17
N ALA A 50 15.79 1.73 -26.18
CA ALA A 50 15.25 2.29 -27.43
C ALA A 50 14.22 1.38 -28.11
N TRP A 51 14.42 0.07 -28.06
CA TRP A 51 13.53 -0.95 -28.63
C TRP A 51 12.19 -1.12 -27.88
N LEU A 52 12.03 -0.54 -26.68
CA LEU A 52 10.78 -0.52 -25.90
C LEU A 52 10.03 0.81 -25.98
N ARG A 53 10.60 1.83 -26.64
CA ARG A 53 9.99 3.17 -26.72
C ARG A 53 8.77 3.21 -27.64
N GLU A 54 8.69 2.40 -28.68
CA GLU A 54 7.54 2.38 -29.60
C GLU A 54 6.29 1.71 -29.01
N ALA A 55 6.46 0.80 -28.04
CA ALA A 55 5.36 0.13 -27.32
C ALA A 55 4.91 0.84 -26.02
N SER A 56 5.32 2.10 -25.82
CA SER A 56 5.47 2.71 -24.49
C SER A 56 4.19 3.24 -23.83
N TRP A 57 3.18 3.63 -24.61
CA TRP A 57 1.97 4.25 -24.06
C TRP A 57 1.04 3.27 -23.31
N PRO A 58 0.68 2.10 -23.88
CA PRO A 58 -0.20 1.15 -23.17
C PRO A 58 0.48 0.39 -22.01
N ARG A 59 1.80 0.52 -21.81
CA ARG A 59 2.51 -0.15 -20.68
C ARG A 59 2.75 0.74 -19.47
N ALA A 60 2.62 2.06 -19.61
CA ALA A 60 2.88 2.99 -18.51
C ALA A 60 1.89 2.81 -17.35
N TRP A 61 0.62 2.51 -17.64
CA TRP A 61 -0.39 2.30 -16.59
C TRP A 61 -0.30 0.94 -15.90
N MET A 62 0.40 -0.04 -16.50
CA MET A 62 0.44 -1.41 -15.97
C MET A 62 1.13 -1.49 -14.61
N MET A 63 2.22 -0.74 -14.40
CA MET A 63 2.96 -0.79 -13.13
C MET A 63 2.15 -0.17 -11.98
N PRO A 64 1.56 1.04 -12.12
CA PRO A 64 0.63 1.57 -11.12
C PRO A 64 -0.58 0.67 -10.88
N ALA A 65 -1.17 0.10 -11.94
CA ALA A 65 -2.31 -0.79 -11.81
C ALA A 65 -1.96 -2.06 -11.03
N ALA A 66 -0.81 -2.68 -11.33
CA ALA A 66 -0.31 -3.83 -10.58
C ALA A 66 -0.06 -3.48 -9.11
N ALA A 67 0.54 -2.32 -8.83
CA ALA A 67 0.76 -1.88 -7.45
C ALA A 67 -0.56 -1.69 -6.68
N ILE A 68 -1.57 -1.09 -7.33
CA ILE A 68 -2.89 -0.90 -6.74
C ILE A 68 -3.56 -2.25 -6.48
N LEU A 69 -3.55 -3.15 -7.46
CA LEU A 69 -4.18 -4.47 -7.35
C LEU A 69 -3.54 -5.31 -6.25
N LEU A 70 -2.20 -5.38 -6.19
CA LEU A 70 -1.48 -6.15 -5.17
C LEU A 70 -1.72 -5.59 -3.76
N THR A 71 -1.72 -4.26 -3.61
CA THR A 71 -2.04 -3.61 -2.33
C THR A 71 -3.50 -3.89 -1.93
N THR A 72 -4.43 -3.86 -2.89
CA THR A 72 -5.86 -4.11 -2.64
C THR A 72 -6.08 -5.56 -2.24
N ALA A 73 -5.48 -6.51 -2.97
CA ALA A 73 -5.54 -7.94 -2.66
C ALA A 73 -4.98 -8.25 -1.27
N THR A 74 -3.87 -7.59 -0.89
CA THR A 74 -3.31 -7.68 0.47
C THR A 74 -4.35 -7.23 1.51
N GLY A 75 -4.95 -6.06 1.31
CA GLY A 75 -5.98 -5.52 2.21
C GLY A 75 -7.21 -6.42 2.33
N ILE A 76 -7.72 -6.92 1.19
CA ILE A 76 -8.86 -7.84 1.15
C ILE A 76 -8.53 -9.13 1.89
N GLY A 77 -7.35 -9.73 1.65
CA GLY A 77 -6.92 -10.94 2.34
C GLY A 77 -6.92 -10.77 3.87
N LEU A 78 -6.43 -9.63 4.37
CA LEU A 78 -6.42 -9.33 5.81
C LEU A 78 -7.82 -9.23 6.40
N VAL A 79 -8.75 -8.58 5.68
CA VAL A 79 -10.14 -8.44 6.14
C VAL A 79 -10.85 -9.80 6.14
N LEU A 80 -10.71 -10.58 5.07
CA LEU A 80 -11.36 -11.89 4.94
C LEU A 80 -10.90 -12.89 6.00
N HIS A 81 -9.64 -12.82 6.43
CA HIS A 81 -9.09 -13.68 7.50
C HIS A 81 -9.30 -13.11 8.90
N GLY A 82 -10.01 -11.97 9.04
CA GLY A 82 -10.27 -11.35 10.35
C GLY A 82 -9.03 -10.73 11.00
N TYR A 83 -7.96 -10.48 10.25
CA TYR A 83 -6.74 -9.86 10.76
C TYR A 83 -6.85 -8.35 10.91
N HIS A 84 -7.75 -7.68 10.17
CA HIS A 84 -7.94 -6.24 10.28
C HIS A 84 -9.39 -5.84 10.02
N TRP A 85 -9.83 -4.74 10.64
CA TRP A 85 -11.06 -4.09 10.24
C TRP A 85 -10.87 -3.44 8.85
N PRO A 86 -11.92 -3.36 8.00
CA PRO A 86 -11.84 -2.65 6.73
C PRO A 86 -11.31 -1.21 6.85
N LEU A 87 -11.64 -0.53 7.96
CA LEU A 87 -11.16 0.82 8.25
C LEU A 87 -9.65 0.91 8.48
N ASP A 88 -9.00 -0.13 9.02
CA ASP A 88 -7.54 -0.16 9.22
C ASP A 88 -6.81 -0.21 7.87
N VAL A 89 -7.38 -0.93 6.91
CA VAL A 89 -6.90 -1.05 5.54
C VAL A 89 -7.12 0.27 4.79
N LEU A 90 -8.33 0.84 4.84
CA LEU A 90 -8.66 2.11 4.19
C LEU A 90 -7.80 3.27 4.69
N ALA A 91 -7.53 3.34 5.99
CA ALA A 91 -6.64 4.36 6.54
C ALA A 91 -5.22 4.26 5.95
N SER A 92 -4.71 3.04 5.78
CA SER A 92 -3.38 2.82 5.19
C SER A 92 -3.35 3.24 3.71
N TRP A 93 -4.45 3.02 2.98
CA TRP A 93 -4.63 3.54 1.63
C TRP A 93 -4.59 5.06 1.57
N CYS A 94 -5.22 5.75 2.54
CA CYS A 94 -5.16 7.20 2.62
C CYS A 94 -3.76 7.72 2.94
N LEU A 95 -2.96 6.99 3.73
CA LEU A 95 -1.59 7.38 4.09
C LEU A 95 -0.58 7.12 2.96
N GLY A 96 -0.77 6.09 2.14
CA GLY A 96 0.15 5.69 1.07
C GLY A 96 0.57 6.84 0.14
N PRO A 97 -0.36 7.60 -0.45
CA PRO A 97 -0.04 8.73 -1.32
C PRO A 97 0.83 9.81 -0.65
N TRP A 98 0.61 10.11 0.63
CA TRP A 98 1.43 11.10 1.35
C TRP A 98 2.88 10.65 1.51
N VAL A 99 3.09 9.33 1.67
CA VAL A 99 4.44 8.75 1.78
C VAL A 99 5.13 8.66 0.42
N LEU A 100 4.37 8.45 -0.65
CA LEU A 100 4.88 8.29 -2.01
C LEU A 100 5.06 9.61 -2.76
N ALA A 101 4.35 10.67 -2.38
CA ALA A 101 4.42 11.99 -3.03
C ALA A 101 5.84 12.57 -3.23
N PRO A 102 6.84 12.37 -2.34
CA PRO A 102 8.19 12.89 -2.56
C PRO A 102 9.08 12.04 -3.48
N LEU A 103 8.60 10.93 -4.04
CA LEU A 103 9.33 10.05 -4.96
C LEU A 103 9.07 10.42 -6.43
#